data_AF-A0A966E5R2-F1
#
_entry.id   AF-A0A966E5R2-F1
#
_cell.length_a   1.000
_cell.length_b   1.000
_cell.length_c   1.000
_cell.angle_alpha   90.00
_cell.angle_beta   90.00
_cell.angle_gamma   90.00
#
_symmetry.space_group_name_H-M   'P 1'
#
loop_
_entity.id
_entity.type
_entity.pdbx_description
1 polymer ?
#
loop_
_entity_poly.entity_id
_entity_poly.type
_entity_poly.pdbx_seq_one_letter_code
_entity_poly.pdbx_strand_id
1 'polypeptide(L)' 'MRATGDVDITGILGDISVPTLVLDSKGDLRVSFDQGRELAGGIPGARFVSLNSRNHLPDEADPACPVMLREINEFPDE' A
#
# COMPACT_ATOMS: atom_id res chain seq x y z
N MET A 1 -11.40 6.77 1.73
CA MET A 1 -10.75 5.54 2.26
C MET A 1 -11.52 4.98 3.47
N ARG A 2 -12.04 3.74 3.38
CA ARG A 2 -12.62 3.01 4.52
C ARG A 2 -11.66 1.92 4.98
N ALA A 3 -10.92 2.17 6.06
CA ALA A 3 -10.00 1.21 6.62
C ALA A 3 -10.81 0.19 7.45
N THR A 4 -11.26 -0.91 6.83
CA THR A 4 -11.97 -2.06 7.47
C THR A 4 -12.99 -1.71 8.56
N GLY A 5 -14.29 -1.83 8.26
CA GLY A 5 -15.32 -1.27 9.13
C GLY A 5 -15.56 0.20 8.79
N ASP A 6 -16.57 0.81 9.41
CA ASP A 6 -17.08 2.15 9.06
C ASP A 6 -16.16 3.30 9.54
N VAL A 7 -14.84 3.12 9.38
CA VAL A 7 -13.79 4.05 9.80
C VAL A 7 -13.25 4.79 8.59
N ASP A 8 -13.37 6.10 8.60
CA ASP A 8 -12.80 7.01 7.60
C ASP A 8 -11.70 7.86 8.23
N ILE A 9 -10.47 7.70 7.74
CA ILE A 9 -9.28 8.44 8.18
C ILE A 9 -8.75 9.40 7.11
N THR A 10 -9.46 9.60 6.00
CA THR A 10 -8.99 10.44 4.89
C THR A 10 -8.66 11.86 5.32
N GLY A 11 -9.42 12.40 6.28
CA GLY A 11 -9.24 13.75 6.80
C GLY A 11 -7.95 13.98 7.60
N ILE A 12 -7.22 12.93 7.97
CA ILE A 12 -5.98 13.02 8.79
C ILE A 12 -4.73 12.51 8.06
N LEU A 13 -4.85 11.99 6.82
CA LEU A 13 -3.69 11.46 6.10
C LEU A 13 -2.60 12.50 5.87
N GLY A 14 -3.00 13.77 5.72
CA GLY A 14 -2.10 14.92 5.57
C GLY A 14 -1.22 15.21 6.79
N ASP A 15 -1.58 14.68 7.97
CA ASP A 15 -0.85 14.90 9.21
C ASP A 15 0.36 13.94 9.35
N ILE A 16 0.46 12.94 8.47
CA ILE A 16 1.59 11.99 8.46
C ILE A 16 2.83 12.70 7.91
N SER A 17 3.87 12.75 8.76
CA SER A 17 5.13 13.45 8.48
C SER A 17 6.36 12.54 8.40
N VAL A 18 6.15 11.23 8.60
CA VAL A 18 7.22 10.22 8.49
C VAL A 18 7.25 9.62 7.08
N PRO A 19 8.42 9.16 6.60
CA PRO A 19 8.47 8.40 5.36
C PRO A 19 7.43 7.28 5.36
N THR A 20 6.64 7.20 4.29
CA THR A 20 5.58 6.20 4.15
C THR A 20 5.71 5.43 2.84
N LEU A 21 5.73 4.10 2.93
CA LEU A 21 5.58 3.19 1.80
C LEU A 21 4.17 2.59 1.81
N VAL A 22 3.47 2.68 0.68
CA VAL A 22 2.18 2.04 0.44
C VAL A 22 2.35 0.98 -0.64
N LEU A 23 2.09 -0.27 -0.28
CA LEU A 23 2.12 -1.43 -1.18
C LEU A 23 0.68 -1.90 -1.43
N ASP A 24 0.32 -2.10 -2.70
CA ASP A 24 -1.01 -2.61 -3.04
C ASP A 24 -0.99 -3.54 -4.26
N SER A 25 -1.76 -4.62 -4.20
CA SER A 25 -1.88 -5.62 -5.26
C SER A 25 -2.96 -5.21 -6.26
N LYS A 26 -2.59 -5.09 -7.55
CA LYS A 26 -3.54 -4.67 -8.61
C LYS A 26 -4.80 -5.51 -8.70
N GLY A 27 -4.68 -6.81 -8.44
CA GLY A 27 -5.75 -7.78 -8.53
C GLY A 27 -6.35 -8.17 -7.18
N ASP A 28 -6.08 -7.42 -6.12
CA ASP A 28 -6.70 -7.67 -4.81
C ASP A 28 -8.22 -7.63 -4.92
N LEU A 29 -8.87 -8.65 -4.35
CA LEU A 29 -10.32 -8.81 -4.32
C LEU A 29 -10.92 -8.45 -2.96
N ARG A 30 -10.08 -8.19 -1.94
CA ARG A 30 -10.52 -7.77 -0.60
C ARG A 30 -10.59 -6.27 -0.47
N VAL A 31 -9.59 -5.56 -0.99
CA VAL A 31 -9.48 -4.10 -0.98
C VAL A 31 -9.35 -3.64 -2.43
N SER A 32 -10.08 -2.60 -2.82
CA SER A 32 -9.97 -2.10 -4.19
C SER A 32 -8.66 -1.35 -4.37
N PHE A 33 -7.97 -1.57 -5.49
CA PHE A 33 -6.71 -0.89 -5.82
C PHE A 33 -6.78 0.65 -5.75
N ASP A 34 -7.95 1.24 -6.04
CA ASP A 34 -8.13 2.69 -5.94
C ASP A 34 -8.04 3.20 -4.50
N GLN A 35 -8.33 2.37 -3.49
CA GLN A 35 -8.18 2.74 -2.08
C GLN A 35 -6.70 2.85 -1.68
N GLY A 36 -5.83 1.97 -2.14
CA GLY A 36 -4.39 2.10 -1.91
C GLY A 36 -3.82 3.34 -2.60
N ARG A 37 -4.31 3.67 -3.80
CA ARG A 37 -3.95 4.92 -4.50
C ARG A 37 -4.44 6.16 -3.76
N GLU A 38 -5.67 6.15 -3.26
CA GLU A 38 -6.25 7.25 -2.47
C GLU A 38 -5.45 7.45 -1.17
N LEU A 39 -5.13 6.36 -0.46
CA LEU A 39 -4.29 6.39 0.73
C LEU A 39 -2.93 7.04 0.45
N ALA A 40 -2.21 6.54 -0.57
CA ALA A 40 -0.89 7.08 -0.90
C ALA A 40 -0.97 8.55 -1.35
N GLY A 41 -2.00 8.92 -2.12
CA GLY A 41 -2.20 10.31 -2.56
C GLY A 41 -2.55 11.28 -1.42
N GLY A 42 -3.12 10.78 -0.33
CA GLY A 42 -3.45 11.57 0.86
C GLY A 42 -2.26 11.82 1.79
N ILE A 43 -1.19 11.05 1.67
CA ILE A 43 -0.01 11.12 2.56
C ILE A 43 1.11 11.91 1.87
N PRO A 44 1.58 13.03 2.43
CA PRO A 44 2.67 13.80 1.86
C PRO A 44 3.95 12.97 1.68
N GLY A 45 4.45 12.89 0.44
CA GLY A 45 5.69 12.18 0.13
C GLY A 45 5.59 10.65 0.18
N ALA A 46 4.40 10.07 0.29
CA ALA A 46 4.27 8.62 0.27
C ALA A 46 4.72 8.01 -1.06
N ARG A 47 5.45 6.91 -0.97
CA ARG A 47 5.83 6.08 -2.11
C ARG A 47 4.76 5.02 -2.32
N PHE A 48 4.17 4.99 -3.52
CA PHE A 48 3.19 3.97 -3.88
C PHE A 48 3.82 2.92 -4.79
N VAL A 49 3.81 1.66 -4.37
CA VAL A 49 4.26 0.53 -5.19
C VAL A 49 3.10 -0.41 -5.46
N SER A 50 2.85 -0.61 -6.75
CA SER A 50 1.83 -1.51 -7.24
C SER A 50 2.40 -2.89 -7.54
N LEU A 51 1.91 -3.90 -6.82
CA LEU A 51 2.29 -5.30 -6.98
C LEU A 51 1.43 -5.97 -8.06
N ASN A 52 2.07 -6.68 -8.98
CA ASN A 52 1.38 -7.46 -10.00
C ASN A 52 0.94 -8.82 -9.43
N SER A 53 -0.06 -8.80 -8.56
CA SER A 53 -0.62 -9.98 -7.91
C SER A 53 -2.15 -9.88 -7.81
N ARG A 54 -2.79 -11.05 -7.73
CA ARG A 54 -4.22 -11.20 -7.39
C ARG A 54 -4.46 -11.50 -5.91
N ASN A 55 -3.39 -11.73 -5.16
CA ASN A 55 -3.44 -12.04 -3.74
C ASN A 55 -3.42 -10.73 -2.94
N HIS A 56 -4.27 -10.66 -1.92
CA HIS A 56 -4.25 -9.57 -0.94
C HIS A 56 -2.89 -9.46 -0.24
N LEU A 57 -2.27 -10.62 0.04
CA LEU A 57 -0.90 -10.73 0.50
C LEU A 57 -0.19 -11.76 -0.38
N PRO A 58 0.77 -11.34 -1.24
CA PRO A 58 1.59 -12.26 -2.03
C PRO A 58 2.34 -13.24 -1.12
N ASP A 59 2.18 -14.53 -1.37
CA ASP A 59 2.91 -15.60 -0.67
C ASP A 59 4.22 -15.95 -1.37
N GLU A 60 5.00 -16.89 -0.83
CA GLU A 60 6.29 -17.29 -1.39
C GLU A 60 6.23 -17.80 -2.84
N ALA A 61 5.09 -18.32 -3.29
CA ALA A 61 4.91 -18.81 -4.66
C ALA A 61 4.51 -17.69 -5.63
N ASP A 62 4.06 -16.55 -5.11
CA ASP A 62 3.65 -15.40 -5.89
C ASP A 62 4.88 -14.62 -6.42
N PRO A 63 5.00 -14.38 -7.74
CA PRO A 63 6.09 -13.58 -8.31
C PRO A 63 6.19 -12.15 -7.75
N ALA A 64 5.12 -11.61 -7.16
CA ALA A 64 5.14 -10.30 -6.52
C ALA A 64 5.78 -10.32 -5.12
N CYS A 65 5.91 -11.48 -4.47
CA CYS A 65 6.52 -11.60 -3.14
C CYS A 65 7.98 -11.09 -3.08
N PRO A 66 8.92 -11.49 -3.97
CA PRO A 66 10.26 -10.95 -3.94
C PRO A 66 10.30 -9.43 -4.18
N VAL A 67 9.37 -8.89 -4.97
CA VAL A 67 9.24 -7.43 -5.16
C VAL A 67 8.79 -6.78 -3.87
N MET A 68 7.69 -7.26 -3.26
CA MET A 68 7.18 -6.78 -1.99
C MET A 68 8.26 -6.76 -0.90
N LEU A 69 9.00 -7.86 -0.74
CA LEU A 69 10.07 -7.97 0.24
C LEU A 69 11.22 -7.01 -0.04
N ARG A 70 11.62 -6.83 -1.31
CA ARG A 70 12.63 -5.84 -1.68
C ARG A 70 12.21 -4.44 -1.27
N GLU A 71 11.00 -4.03 -1.64
CA GLU A 71 10.51 -2.68 -1.33
C GLU A 71 10.42 -2.44 0.19
N ILE A 72 10.04 -3.45 0.98
CA ILE A 72 10.01 -3.36 2.44
C ILE A 72 11.43 -3.22 3.02
N ASN A 73 12.40 -3.96 2.48
CA ASN A 73 13.76 -3.98 3.00
C ASN A 73 14.58 -2.75 2.61
N GLU A 74 14.38 -2.20 1.41
CA GLU A 74 15.12 -1.03 0.91
C GLU A 74 14.57 0.29 1.45
N PHE A 75 13.27 0.35 1.74
CA PHE A 75 12.61 1.59 2.14
C PHE A 75 13.18 2.30 3.39
N PRO A 76 13.61 1.61 4.46
CA PRO A 76 14.19 2.27 5.63
C PRO A 76 15.53 2.98 5.37
N ASP A 77 16.22 2.60 4.29
CA ASP A 77 17.54 3.12 3.93
C ASP A 77 17.47 4.23 2.85
N GLU A 78 16.28 4.57 2.35
CA GLU A 78 16.02 5.70 1.43
C GLU A 78 16.05 7.07 2.14
#